data_AF-A0AAD5NXP2-F1
#
_entry.id   AF-A0AAD5NXP2-F1
#
_cell.length_a   1.000
_cell.length_b   1.000
_cell.length_c   1.000
_cell.angle_alpha   90.00
_cell.angle_beta   90.00
_cell.angle_gamma   90.00
#
_symmetry.space_group_name_H-M   'P 1'
#
loop_
_entity.id
_entity.type
_entity.pdbx_description
1 polymer ?
#
loop_
_entity_poly.entity_id
_entity_poly.type
_entity_poly.pdbx_seq_one_letter_code
_entity_poly.pdbx_strand_id
1 'polypeptide(L)'
;MAAELERVLATLDDFSAEELGAKIKEYGITAPYTKNPLSDPYLFNLMFTTSIGPSGLIAGYMRPETAQGLFMNFKHLNYSNGNELPFAAAQIGRAFRN
;
A
#
# COMPACT_ATOMS: atom_id res chain seq x y z
N MET A 1 6.23 -29.68 -8.67
CA MET A 1 5.19 -28.79 -9.21
C MET A 1 4.20 -28.31 -8.15
N ALA A 2 3.40 -29.18 -7.50
CA ALA A 2 2.45 -28.71 -6.46
C ALA A 2 3.14 -28.04 -5.25
N ALA A 3 4.15 -28.70 -4.66
CA ALA A 3 4.91 -28.16 -3.53
C ALA A 3 5.71 -26.87 -3.86
N GLU A 4 6.04 -26.68 -5.13
CA GLU A 4 6.75 -25.49 -5.60
C GLU A 4 5.79 -24.29 -5.73
N LEU A 5 4.60 -24.52 -6.30
CA LEU A 5 3.56 -23.49 -6.39
C LEU A 5 3.09 -23.04 -5.00
N GLU A 6 2.92 -23.97 -4.06
CA GLU A 6 2.59 -23.62 -2.67
C GLU A 6 3.65 -22.71 -2.03
N ARG A 7 4.93 -23.03 -2.25
CA ARG A 7 6.03 -22.20 -1.77
C ARG A 7 6.00 -20.81 -2.40
N VAL A 8 5.78 -20.73 -3.71
CA VAL A 8 5.72 -19.45 -4.43
C VAL A 8 4.53 -18.61 -3.96
N LEU A 9 3.37 -19.22 -3.72
CA LEU A 9 2.21 -18.51 -3.16
C LEU A 9 2.49 -17.98 -1.75
N ALA A 10 3.25 -18.71 -0.94
CA ALA A 10 3.60 -18.31 0.42
C ALA A 10 4.60 -17.14 0.48
N THR A 11 5.39 -16.92 -0.57
CA THR A 11 6.43 -15.88 -0.62
C THR A 11 6.16 -14.81 -1.69
N LEU A 12 4.93 -14.74 -2.19
CA LEU A 12 4.59 -13.89 -3.34
C LEU A 12 4.78 -12.39 -3.03
N ASP A 13 4.50 -11.99 -1.80
CA ASP A 13 4.57 -10.59 -1.35
C ASP A 13 6.01 -10.07 -1.26
N ASP A 14 7.00 -10.96 -1.24
CA ASP A 14 8.42 -10.60 -1.14
C ASP A 14 9.07 -10.35 -2.52
N PHE A 15 8.38 -10.69 -3.62
CA PHE A 15 8.97 -10.63 -4.95
C PHE A 15 9.11 -9.20 -5.45
N SER A 16 10.24 -8.91 -6.10
CA SER A 16 10.40 -7.67 -6.86
C SER A 16 9.50 -7.64 -8.10
N ALA A 17 9.32 -6.47 -8.71
CA ALA A 17 8.57 -6.35 -9.96
C ALA A 17 9.20 -7.20 -11.09
N GLU A 18 10.53 -7.29 -11.14
CA GLU A 18 11.25 -8.10 -12.11
C GLU A 18 11.05 -9.60 -11.87
N GLU A 19 11.14 -10.05 -10.62
CA GLU A 19 10.94 -11.46 -10.24
C GLU A 19 9.50 -11.91 -10.51
N LEU A 20 8.53 -11.06 -10.16
CA LEU A 20 7.12 -11.29 -10.46
C LEU A 20 6.88 -11.37 -11.96
N GLY A 21 7.47 -10.45 -12.74
CA GLY A 21 7.39 -10.45 -14.20
C GLY A 21 8.00 -11.71 -14.83
N ALA A 22 9.14 -12.18 -14.30
CA ALA A 22 9.75 -13.43 -14.74
C ALA A 22 8.84 -14.63 -14.47
N LYS A 23 8.22 -14.70 -13.28
CA LYS A 23 7.30 -15.78 -12.91
C LYS A 23 6.00 -15.76 -13.72
N ILE A 24 5.48 -14.58 -14.07
CA ILE A 24 4.35 -14.42 -15.00
C ILE A 24 4.67 -15.05 -16.36
N LYS A 25 5.87 -14.80 -16.88
CA LYS A 25 6.34 -15.37 -18.17
C LYS A 25 6.60 -16.88 -18.07
N GLU A 26 7.28 -17.31 -17.01
CA GLU A 26 7.62 -18.72 -16.75
C GLU A 26 6.37 -19.61 -16.67
N TYR A 27 5.34 -19.16 -15.96
CA TYR A 27 4.08 -19.89 -15.81
C TYR A 27 3.07 -19.65 -16.93
N GLY A 28 3.41 -18.83 -17.93
CA GLY A 28 2.53 -18.53 -19.06
C GLY A 28 1.24 -17.83 -18.65
N ILE A 29 1.29 -16.98 -17.63
CA ILE A 29 0.12 -16.27 -17.11
C ILE A 29 -0.33 -15.22 -18.14
N THR A 30 -1.60 -15.28 -18.50
CA THR A 30 -2.24 -14.38 -19.48
C THR A 30 -3.46 -13.70 -18.87
N ALA A 31 -3.96 -12.66 -19.54
CA ALA A 31 -5.20 -12.00 -19.13
C ALA A 31 -6.35 -13.03 -18.99
N PRO A 32 -7.08 -13.06 -17.86
CA PRO A 32 -8.01 -14.14 -17.54
C PRO A 32 -9.11 -14.30 -18.60
N TYR A 33 -9.61 -13.18 -19.12
CA TYR A 33 -10.74 -13.12 -20.05
C TYR A 33 -10.33 -13.16 -21.53
N THR A 34 -9.30 -12.42 -21.93
CA THR A 34 -8.91 -12.27 -23.34
C THR A 34 -7.76 -13.17 -23.77
N LYS A 35 -7.04 -13.79 -22.82
CA LYS A 35 -5.82 -14.59 -23.05
C LYS A 35 -4.67 -13.82 -23.71
N ASN A 36 -4.75 -12.49 -23.73
CA ASN A 36 -3.66 -11.65 -24.20
C ASN A 36 -2.45 -11.71 -23.25
N PRO A 37 -1.22 -11.54 -23.77
CA PRO A 37 -0.04 -11.40 -22.94
C PRO A 37 -0.14 -10.17 -22.04
N LEU A 38 0.37 -10.28 -20.82
CA LEU A 38 0.42 -9.18 -19.86
C LEU A 38 1.68 -8.34 -20.09
N SER A 39 1.59 -7.04 -19.81
CA SER A 39 2.77 -6.16 -19.74
C SER A 39 3.62 -6.48 -18.51
N ASP A 40 4.85 -5.98 -18.48
CA ASP A 40 5.68 -6.12 -17.30
C ASP A 40 5.03 -5.44 -16.08
N PRO A 41 5.16 -6.01 -14.87
CA PRO A 41 4.62 -5.41 -13.65
C PRO A 41 5.24 -4.04 -13.38
N TYR A 42 4.45 -3.12 -12.86
CA TYR A 42 4.91 -1.80 -12.43
C TYR A 42 4.19 -1.36 -11.16
N LEU A 43 4.83 -0.47 -10.40
CA LEU A 43 4.26 0.07 -9.18
C LEU A 43 3.11 1.02 -9.51
N PHE A 44 1.95 0.76 -8.91
CA PHE A 44 0.79 1.62 -9.01
C PHE A 44 0.47 2.22 -7.63
N ASN A 45 0.37 3.55 -7.56
CA ASN A 45 0.06 4.24 -6.31
C ASN A 45 -1.43 4.07 -5.99
N LEU A 46 -1.73 3.45 -4.84
CA LEU A 46 -3.09 3.20 -4.36
C LEU A 46 -3.72 4.41 -3.66
N MET A 47 -3.02 5.54 -3.54
CA MET A 47 -3.60 6.74 -2.94
C MET A 47 -4.45 7.51 -3.94
N PHE A 48 -5.67 7.88 -3.54
CA PHE A 48 -6.47 8.81 -4.32
C PHE A 48 -5.87 10.21 -4.26
N THR A 49 -5.56 10.76 -5.43
CA THR A 49 -5.02 12.12 -5.59
C THR A 49 -6.14 13.16 -5.62
N THR A 50 -5.92 14.30 -5.00
CA THR A 50 -6.83 15.46 -5.05
C THR A 50 -6.02 16.75 -5.06
N SER A 51 -6.67 17.90 -5.26
CA SER A 51 -6.04 19.21 -5.17
C SER A 51 -6.70 20.02 -4.05
N ILE A 52 -5.87 20.64 -3.21
CA ILE A 52 -6.31 21.45 -2.08
C ILE A 52 -6.39 22.91 -2.52
N GLY A 53 -7.56 23.52 -2.35
CA GLY A 53 -7.82 24.91 -2.74
C GLY A 53 -8.12 25.10 -4.23
N PRO A 54 -8.60 26.29 -4.62
CA PRO A 54 -9.11 26.55 -5.96
C PRO A 54 -8.01 26.67 -7.02
N SER A 55 -6.76 26.95 -6.62
CA SER A 55 -5.64 27.14 -7.55
C SER A 55 -5.09 25.83 -8.12
N GLY A 56 -5.40 24.69 -7.52
CA GLY A 56 -4.86 23.39 -7.92
C GLY A 56 -3.37 23.18 -7.63
N LEU A 57 -2.69 24.19 -7.05
CA LEU A 57 -1.24 24.17 -6.84
C LEU A 57 -0.79 23.27 -5.70
N ILE A 58 -1.69 22.98 -4.75
CA ILE A 58 -1.40 22.14 -3.60
C ILE A 58 -1.95 20.75 -3.89
N ALA A 59 -1.08 19.81 -4.23
CA ALA A 59 -1.46 18.41 -4.33
C ALA A 59 -1.80 17.85 -2.94
N GLY A 60 -2.87 17.07 -2.85
CA GLY A 60 -3.30 16.36 -1.66
C GLY A 60 -3.63 14.91 -1.97
N TYR A 61 -3.74 14.11 -0.92
CA TYR A 61 -4.14 12.71 -1.03
C TYR A 61 -5.22 12.41 0.00
N MET A 62 -6.18 11.57 -0.37
CA MET A 62 -7.05 10.96 0.65
C MET A 62 -6.22 9.96 1.45
N ARG A 63 -6.25 10.06 2.77
CA ARG A 63 -5.39 9.25 3.65
C ARG A 63 -5.62 7.74 3.41
N PRO A 64 -4.56 6.96 3.18
CA PRO A 64 -4.66 5.51 2.97
C PRO A 64 -4.81 4.71 4.27
N GLU A 65 -4.60 5.37 5.41
CA GLU A 65 -4.71 4.84 6.77
C GLU A 65 -4.96 5.96 7.79
N THR A 66 -5.11 5.62 9.06
CA THR A 66 -5.36 6.56 10.16
C THR A 66 -4.12 6.93 10.99
N ALA A 67 -3.03 6.16 10.88
CA ALA A 67 -1.87 6.26 11.76
C ALA A 67 -1.08 7.57 11.63
N GLN A 68 -0.96 8.11 10.41
CA GLN A 68 -0.22 9.35 10.16
C GLN A 68 -0.64 10.52 11.06
N GLY A 69 -1.95 10.65 11.32
CA GLY A 69 -2.47 11.69 12.22
C GLY A 69 -1.99 11.53 13.67
N LEU A 70 -1.81 10.30 14.15
CA LEU A 70 -1.27 10.01 15.47
C LEU A 70 0.21 10.41 15.55
N PHE A 71 0.99 10.09 14.52
CA PHE A 71 2.42 10.44 14.48
C PHE A 71 2.66 11.94 14.42
N MET A 72 1.89 12.68 13.61
CA MET A 72 1.98 14.15 13.56
C MET A 72 1.67 14.80 14.90
N ASN A 73 0.82 14.17 15.72
CA ASN A 73 0.42 14.66 17.04
C ASN A 73 1.18 14.02 18.22
N PHE A 74 2.24 13.24 17.96
CA PHE A 74 2.92 12.47 19.00
C PHE A 74 3.33 13.31 20.22
N LYS A 75 3.88 14.52 20.02
CA LYS A 75 4.30 15.40 21.11
C LYS A 75 3.15 15.77 22.05
N HIS A 76 1.98 16.06 21.48
CA HIS A 76 0.79 16.38 22.27
C HIS A 76 0.25 15.16 23.01
N LEU A 77 0.22 14.00 22.35
CA LEU A 77 -0.21 12.75 22.96
C LEU A 77 0.71 12.32 24.11
N ASN A 78 2.03 12.42 23.93
CA ASN A 78 3.00 12.12 24.97
C ASN A 78 2.89 13.09 26.15
N TYR A 79 2.71 14.39 25.88
CA TYR A 79 2.48 15.39 26.92
C TYR A 79 1.21 15.09 27.74
N SER A 80 0.11 14.69 27.08
CA SER A 80 -1.11 14.25 27.76
C SER A 80 -0.91 12.99 28.62
N ASN A 81 0.09 12.18 28.29
CA ASN A 81 0.52 11.02 29.10
C ASN A 81 1.59 11.38 30.15
N GLY A 82 1.77 12.66 30.49
CA GLY A 82 2.78 13.08 31.48
C GLY A 82 4.24 12.95 31.00
N ASN A 83 4.45 12.78 29.69
CA ASN A 83 5.73 12.49 29.05
C ASN A 83 6.35 11.14 29.42
N GLU A 84 5.55 10.18 29.87
CA GLU A 84 6.01 8.83 30.19
C GLU A 84 5.73 7.85 29.05
N LEU A 85 6.60 6.85 28.91
CA LEU A 85 6.44 5.72 27.99
C LEU A 85 6.32 4.43 28.80
N PRO A 86 5.60 3.39 28.29
CA PRO A 86 4.87 3.35 27.03
C PRO A 86 3.48 3.98 27.13
N PHE A 87 2.97 4.50 26.01
CA PHE A 87 1.56 4.88 25.86
C PHE A 87 1.02 4.43 24.50
N ALA A 88 -0.31 4.35 24.40
CA ALA A 88 -1.01 4.04 23.17
C ALA A 88 -2.04 5.13 22.85
N ALA A 89 -2.23 5.40 21.56
CA ALA A 89 -3.28 6.26 21.05
C ALA A 89 -4.02 5.52 19.92
N ALA A 90 -5.32 5.70 19.83
CA ALA A 90 -6.17 5.05 18.84
C ALA A 90 -7.01 6.09 18.09
N GLN A 91 -7.27 5.83 16.80
CA GLN A 91 -8.13 6.67 15.97
C GLN A 91 -9.08 5.79 15.16
N ILE A 92 -10.38 6.07 15.28
CA ILE A 92 -11.43 5.44 14.47
C ILE A 92 -11.85 6.43 13.37
N GLY A 93 -11.75 6.03 12.11
CA GLY A 93 -12.12 6.88 10.99
C GLY A 93 -11.94 6.20 9.63
N ARG A 94 -12.44 6.85 8.58
CA ARG A 94 -12.35 6.34 7.19
C ARG A 94 -10.93 6.47 6.63
N ALA A 95 -10.54 5.52 5.80
CA ALA A 95 -9.33 5.52 4.99
C ALA A 95 -9.70 5.11 3.55
N PHE A 96 -8.89 5.50 2.57
CA PHE A 96 -9.22 5.35 1.15
C PHE A 96 -8.06 4.70 0.39
N ARG A 97 -8.35 3.64 -0.39
CA ARG A 97 -7.41 2.99 -1.31
C ARG A 97 -8.08 2.86 -2.68
N ASN A 98 -7.36 3.25 -3.73
CA ASN A 98 -7.77 3.20 -5.13
C ASN A 98 -7.61 1.78 -5.68
#